data_AF-A0A379PKF3-F1
#
_entry.id   AF-A0A379PKF3-F1
#
_cell.length_a   1.000
_cell.length_b   1.000
_cell.length_c   1.000
_cell.angle_alpha   90.00
_cell.angle_beta   90.00
_cell.angle_gamma   90.00
#
_symmetry.space_group_name_H-M   'P 1'
#
loop_
_entity.id
_entity.type
_entity.pdbx_description
1 polymer ?
#
loop_
_entity_poly.entity_id
_entity_poly.type
_entity_poly.pdbx_seq_one_letter_code
_entity_poly.pdbx_strand_id
1 'polypeptide(L)'
;MTVAFTAAKVSALDAVSCLTQDLTLLASGDWLGDDDGCEASLGMVERLNTYLGEHSFAQTPELEAAKQAVKCLGEDFALLASGDWEPDDDSCEASLTMVETLRTFINATDTN
;
A
#
# COMPACT_ATOMS: atom_id res chain seq x y z
N MET A 1 24.33 7.26 -1.44
CA MET A 1 22.91 7.22 -1.02
C MET A 1 21.98 6.67 -2.11
N THR A 2 22.35 6.73 -3.39
CA THR A 2 21.47 6.40 -4.52
C THR A 2 21.06 4.92 -4.63
N VAL A 3 21.96 3.96 -4.45
CA VAL A 3 21.64 2.53 -4.67
C VAL A 3 20.64 1.97 -3.62
N ALA A 4 20.79 2.35 -2.36
CA ALA A 4 19.89 1.90 -1.29
C ALA A 4 18.48 2.51 -1.43
N PHE A 5 18.41 3.77 -1.88
CA PHE A 5 17.13 4.43 -2.20
C PHE A 5 16.42 3.75 -3.37
N THR A 6 17.13 3.41 -4.44
CA THR A 6 16.56 2.68 -5.57
C THR A 6 16.05 1.30 -5.18
N ALA A 7 16.78 0.54 -4.35
CA ALA A 7 16.34 -0.77 -3.88
C ALA A 7 15.08 -0.68 -2.98
N ALA A 8 15.04 0.29 -2.06
CA ALA A 8 13.90 0.52 -1.20
C ALA A 8 12.66 0.96 -2.01
N LYS A 9 12.85 1.81 -3.03
CA LYS A 9 11.78 2.20 -3.96
C LYS A 9 11.22 1.02 -4.74
N VAL A 10 12.09 0.17 -5.30
CA VAL A 10 11.65 -1.04 -6.02
C VAL A 10 10.85 -1.96 -5.10
N SER A 11 11.31 -2.15 -3.86
CA SER A 11 10.61 -2.92 -2.83
C SER A 11 9.24 -2.33 -2.48
N ALA A 12 9.14 -1.00 -2.40
CA ALA A 12 7.86 -0.31 -2.15
C ALA A 12 6.90 -0.43 -3.35
N LEU A 13 7.39 -0.35 -4.59
CA LEU A 13 6.55 -0.55 -5.79
C LEU A 13 6.05 -1.99 -5.91
N ASP A 14 6.87 -2.97 -5.53
CA ASP A 14 6.48 -4.38 -5.46
C ASP A 14 5.34 -4.59 -4.44
N ALA A 15 5.47 -4.00 -3.25
CA ALA A 15 4.41 -4.01 -2.24
C ALA A 15 3.10 -3.40 -2.77
N VAL A 16 3.16 -2.24 -3.42
CA VAL A 16 1.97 -1.63 -4.07
C VAL A 16 1.36 -2.56 -5.12
N SER A 17 2.18 -3.27 -5.91
CA SER A 17 1.70 -4.21 -6.91
C SER A 17 0.93 -5.38 -6.28
N CYS A 18 1.48 -5.98 -5.23
CA CYS A 18 0.84 -7.04 -4.48
C CYS A 18 -0.50 -6.58 -3.90
N LEU A 19 -0.52 -5.47 -3.16
CA LEU A 19 -1.76 -4.94 -2.58
C LEU A 19 -2.81 -4.63 -3.65
N THR A 20 -2.41 -4.14 -4.83
CA THR A 20 -3.35 -3.91 -5.94
C THR A 20 -3.98 -5.21 -6.42
N GLN A 21 -3.20 -6.29 -6.52
CA GLN A 21 -3.69 -7.61 -6.93
C GLN A 21 -4.69 -8.15 -5.88
N ASP A 22 -4.32 -8.12 -4.61
CA ASP A 22 -5.17 -8.63 -3.52
C ASP A 22 -6.50 -7.88 -3.47
N LEU A 23 -6.47 -6.54 -3.56
CA LEU A 23 -7.66 -5.71 -3.61
C LEU A 23 -8.52 -5.96 -4.86
N THR A 24 -7.90 -6.25 -6.01
CA THR A 24 -8.63 -6.59 -7.24
C THR A 24 -9.34 -7.95 -7.11
N LEU A 25 -8.67 -8.93 -6.49
CA LEU A 25 -9.25 -10.24 -6.21
C LEU A 25 -10.37 -10.14 -5.17
N LEU A 26 -10.20 -9.31 -4.15
CA LEU A 26 -11.24 -9.02 -3.15
C LEU A 26 -12.47 -8.39 -3.81
N ALA A 27 -12.27 -7.38 -4.66
CA ALA A 27 -13.36 -6.70 -5.37
C ALA A 27 -14.10 -7.61 -6.36
N SER A 28 -13.42 -8.60 -6.93
CA SER A 28 -14.04 -9.60 -7.84
C SER A 28 -14.67 -10.79 -7.11
N GLY A 29 -14.41 -10.95 -5.81
CA GLY A 29 -14.86 -12.10 -5.01
C GLY A 29 -14.03 -13.37 -5.25
N ASP A 30 -12.91 -13.26 -5.96
CA ASP A 30 -12.00 -14.37 -6.30
C ASP A 30 -10.82 -14.49 -5.33
N TRP A 31 -10.80 -13.69 -4.26
CA TRP A 31 -9.73 -13.74 -3.27
C TRP A 31 -9.75 -15.05 -2.47
N LEU A 32 -8.68 -15.83 -2.58
CA LEU A 32 -8.51 -17.11 -1.88
C LEU A 32 -7.61 -16.98 -0.63
N GLY A 33 -7.19 -15.76 -0.30
CA GLY A 33 -6.22 -15.46 0.75
C GLY A 33 -4.85 -15.07 0.19
N ASP A 34 -3.90 -14.79 1.10
CA ASP A 34 -2.52 -14.38 0.76
C ASP A 34 -1.65 -15.53 0.14
N ASP A 35 -2.23 -16.55 -0.48
CA ASP A 35 -1.51 -17.73 -1.02
C ASP A 35 -1.14 -17.57 -2.51
N ASP A 36 -1.44 -16.41 -3.10
CA ASP A 36 -1.28 -16.12 -4.54
C ASP A 36 0.15 -15.67 -4.94
N GLY A 37 1.13 -15.88 -4.05
CA GLY A 37 2.55 -15.59 -4.31
C GLY A 37 3.04 -14.20 -3.89
N CYS A 38 2.19 -13.40 -3.24
CA CYS A 38 2.58 -12.19 -2.53
C CYS A 38 2.88 -12.49 -1.05
N GLU A 39 3.79 -11.73 -0.41
CA GLU A 39 3.84 -11.73 1.06
C GLU A 39 2.51 -11.19 1.60
N ALA A 40 2.12 -11.64 2.80
CA ALA A 40 0.87 -11.26 3.44
C ALA A 40 0.58 -9.75 3.32
N SER A 41 -0.64 -9.40 2.96
CA SER A 41 -1.05 -8.01 2.67
C SER A 41 -0.62 -7.02 3.76
N LEU A 42 -0.73 -7.40 5.04
CA LEU A 42 -0.27 -6.60 6.17
C LEU A 42 1.25 -6.36 6.18
N GLY A 43 2.05 -7.35 5.77
CA GLY A 43 3.51 -7.20 5.64
C GLY A 43 3.89 -6.22 4.52
N MET A 44 3.11 -6.18 3.43
CA MET A 44 3.28 -5.20 2.36
C MET A 44 2.95 -3.78 2.83
N VAL A 45 1.90 -3.61 3.64
CA VAL A 45 1.58 -2.32 4.27
C VAL A 45 2.71 -1.87 5.22
N GLU A 46 3.25 -2.77 6.04
CA GLU A 46 4.37 -2.44 6.93
C GLU A 46 5.63 -2.01 6.17
N ARG A 47 5.93 -2.67 5.05
CA ARG A 47 7.02 -2.31 4.15
C ARG A 47 6.83 -0.90 3.57
N LEU A 48 5.62 -0.54 3.17
CA LEU A 48 5.28 0.81 2.70
C LEU A 48 5.41 1.86 3.81
N ASN A 49 4.95 1.53 5.02
CA ASN A 49 5.09 2.42 6.18
C ASN A 49 6.56 2.70 6.50
N THR A 50 7.38 1.64 6.49
CA THR A 50 8.83 1.72 6.66
C THR A 50 9.47 2.62 5.59
N TYR A 51 9.10 2.41 4.32
CA TYR A 51 9.58 3.25 3.22
C TYR A 51 9.23 4.74 3.45
N LEU A 52 7.99 5.05 3.80
CA LEU A 52 7.56 6.44 4.04
C LEU A 52 8.17 7.07 5.30
N GLY A 53 8.61 6.27 6.28
CA GLY A 53 9.18 6.72 7.54
C GLY A 53 10.70 6.83 7.58
N GLU A 54 11.42 5.91 6.91
CA GLU A 54 12.89 5.85 6.95
C GLU A 54 13.56 6.82 5.96
N HIS A 55 12.83 7.24 4.93
CA HIS A 55 13.34 8.14 3.91
C HIS A 55 13.00 9.61 4.22
N SER A 56 13.99 10.50 4.06
CA SER A 56 13.84 11.94 4.28
C SER A 56 13.10 12.61 3.11
N PHE A 57 11.80 12.34 2.97
CA PHE A 57 10.95 13.03 2.02
C PHE A 57 10.67 14.47 2.44
N ALA A 58 10.47 15.35 1.46
CA ALA A 58 9.96 16.70 1.72
C ALA A 58 8.53 16.59 2.30
N GLN A 59 8.26 17.37 3.34
CA GLN A 59 6.92 17.45 3.95
C GLN A 59 5.98 18.16 2.97
N THR A 60 5.14 17.36 2.30
CA THR A 60 4.27 17.78 1.20
C THR A 60 2.88 17.19 1.41
N PRO A 61 1.81 17.82 0.89
CA PRO A 61 0.46 17.24 0.92
C PRO A 61 0.41 15.82 0.36
N GLU A 62 1.21 15.53 -0.66
CA GLU A 62 1.30 14.22 -1.31
C GLU A 62 1.92 13.16 -0.39
N LEU A 63 2.94 13.51 0.41
CA LEU A 63 3.49 12.62 1.42
C LEU A 63 2.46 12.31 2.51
N GLU A 64 1.71 13.32 2.96
CA GLU A 64 0.67 13.12 3.99
C GLU A 64 -0.48 12.26 3.45
N ALA A 65 -0.87 12.45 2.19
CA ALA A 65 -1.82 11.57 1.51
C ALA A 65 -1.31 10.12 1.40
N ALA A 66 -0.04 9.92 1.06
CA ALA A 66 0.58 8.60 1.02
C ALA A 66 0.60 7.93 2.41
N LYS A 67 0.97 8.66 3.47
CA LYS A 67 0.92 8.11 4.85
C LYS A 67 -0.49 7.74 5.28
N GLN A 68 -1.47 8.58 4.95
CA GLN A 68 -2.87 8.31 5.24
C GLN A 68 -3.36 7.07 4.48
N ALA A 69 -2.97 6.91 3.21
CA ALA A 69 -3.28 5.73 2.41
C ALA A 69 -2.70 4.44 3.02
N VAL A 70 -1.44 4.43 3.46
CA VAL A 70 -0.83 3.27 4.15
C VAL A 70 -1.61 2.93 5.42
N LYS A 71 -1.96 3.94 6.23
CA LYS A 71 -2.71 3.72 7.47
C LYS A 71 -4.07 3.08 7.19
N CYS A 72 -4.82 3.63 6.24
CA CYS A 72 -6.11 3.11 5.80
C CYS A 72 -6.01 1.64 5.35
N LEU A 73 -5.06 1.33 4.46
CA LEU A 73 -4.85 -0.03 3.99
C LEU A 73 -4.51 -0.99 5.13
N GLY A 74 -3.72 -0.56 6.12
CA GLY A 74 -3.41 -1.37 7.30
C GLY A 74 -4.64 -1.71 8.13
N GLU A 75 -5.57 -0.76 8.28
CA GLU A 75 -6.84 -0.99 8.99
C GLU A 75 -7.74 -1.94 8.19
N ASP A 76 -7.88 -1.75 6.87
CA ASP A 76 -8.65 -2.62 5.98
C ASP A 76 -8.16 -4.07 6.02
N PHE A 77 -6.86 -4.29 5.82
CA PHE A 77 -6.28 -5.63 5.84
C PHE A 77 -6.30 -6.27 7.23
N ALA A 78 -6.28 -5.49 8.31
CA ALA A 78 -6.42 -6.02 9.66
C ALA A 78 -7.85 -6.52 9.93
N LEU A 79 -8.87 -5.77 9.46
CA LEU A 79 -10.26 -6.20 9.50
C LEU A 79 -10.48 -7.45 8.63
N LEU A 80 -9.82 -7.51 7.46
CA LEU A 80 -9.91 -8.66 6.57
C LEU A 80 -9.35 -9.91 7.25
N ALA A 81 -8.20 -9.78 7.91
CA ALA A 81 -7.59 -10.86 8.66
C ALA A 81 -8.42 -11.31 9.87
N SER A 82 -9.18 -10.42 10.51
CA SER A 82 -10.09 -10.77 11.62
C SER A 82 -11.41 -11.38 11.14
N GLY A 83 -11.73 -11.25 9.84
CA GLY A 83 -13.00 -11.67 9.26
C GLY A 83 -14.15 -10.68 9.50
N ASP A 84 -13.84 -9.49 10.01
CA ASP A 84 -14.80 -8.41 10.28
C ASP A 84 -14.79 -7.33 9.17
N TRP A 85 -14.15 -7.62 8.04
CA TRP A 85 -14.15 -6.70 6.92
C TRP A 85 -15.47 -6.75 6.16
N GLU A 86 -16.24 -5.69 6.29
CA GLU A 86 -17.33 -5.38 5.38
C GLU A 86 -16.82 -4.38 4.33
N PRO A 87 -16.85 -4.73 3.04
CA PRO A 87 -16.64 -3.75 1.98
C PRO A 87 -17.87 -2.83 1.95
N ASP A 88 -17.88 -1.80 2.80
CA ASP A 88 -18.78 -0.67 2.67
C ASP A 88 -18.17 0.39 1.75
N ASP A 89 -19.00 1.17 1.05
CA ASP A 89 -18.52 2.25 0.17
C ASP A 89 -17.73 3.34 0.95
N ASP A 90 -17.77 3.33 2.28
CA ASP A 90 -17.16 4.30 3.20
C ASP A 90 -15.88 3.80 3.92
N SER A 91 -15.40 2.57 3.70
CA SER A 91 -14.14 2.08 4.28
C SER A 91 -12.96 2.77 3.59
N CYS A 92 -12.43 3.82 4.25
CA CYS A 92 -11.33 4.68 3.79
C CYS A 92 -11.44 5.22 2.34
N GLU A 93 -12.62 5.10 1.71
CA GLU A 93 -13.01 5.32 0.30
C GLU A 93 -12.04 4.73 -0.75
N ALA A 94 -12.29 3.44 -1.01
CA ALA A 94 -11.67 2.54 -1.99
C ALA A 94 -10.17 2.33 -1.78
N SER A 95 -9.83 1.23 -1.10
CA SER A 95 -8.46 0.73 -0.93
C SER A 95 -7.67 0.71 -2.26
N LEU A 96 -8.35 0.50 -3.41
CA LEU A 96 -7.74 0.62 -4.75
C LEU A 96 -7.24 2.04 -5.07
N THR A 97 -8.00 3.08 -4.73
CA THR A 97 -7.58 4.48 -4.84
C THR A 97 -6.38 4.79 -3.93
N MET A 98 -6.32 4.15 -2.75
CA MET A 98 -5.22 4.32 -1.80
C MET A 98 -3.91 3.73 -2.34
N VAL A 99 -3.95 2.53 -2.93
CA VAL A 99 -2.76 1.95 -3.57
C VAL A 99 -2.33 2.72 -4.82
N GLU A 100 -3.25 3.33 -5.57
CA GLU A 100 -2.92 4.23 -6.69
C GLU A 100 -2.25 5.53 -6.22
N THR A 101 -2.71 6.09 -5.11
CA THR A 101 -2.08 7.26 -4.47
C THR A 101 -0.63 6.94 -4.09
N LEU A 102 -0.40 5.77 -3.50
CA LEU A 102 0.94 5.30 -3.15
C LEU A 102 1.82 5.09 -4.37
N ARG A 103 1.30 4.42 -5.41
CA ARG A 103 2.01 4.24 -6.68
C ARG A 103 2.48 5.56 -7.27
N THR A 104 1.57 6.54 -7.30
CA THR A 104 1.83 7.86 -7.87
C THR A 104 2.91 8.59 -7.09
N PHE A 105 2.79 8.62 -5.75
CA PHE A 105 3.78 9.23 -4.87
C PHE A 105 5.17 8.59 -5.06
N ILE A 106 5.27 7.26 -4.96
CA ILE A 106 6.54 6.54 -5.05
C ILE A 106 7.19 6.78 -6.43
N ASN A 107 6.42 6.78 -7.52
CA ASN A 107 6.96 7.09 -8.84
C ASN A 107 7.49 8.53 -8.96
N ALA A 108 6.77 9.52 -8.40
CA ALA A 108 7.16 10.92 -8.43
C ALA A 108 8.45 11.25 -7.64
N THR A 109 8.83 10.40 -6.67
CA THR A 109 10.07 10.58 -5.90
C THR A 109 11.37 10.42 -6.72
N ASP A 110 11.32 9.98 -7.99
CA ASP A 110 12.50 9.96 -8.90
C ASP A 110 12.76 11.30 -9.61
N THR A 111 11.81 12.23 -9.60
CA THR A 111 11.85 13.44 -10.44
C THR A 111 12.33 14.71 -9.73
N ASN A 112 12.71 14.64 -8.45
CA ASN A 112 13.28 15.75 -7.67
C ASN A 112 14.67 15.40 -7.13
#